data_AF-A0A7L0HZB9-F1
#
_entry.id   AF-A0A7L0HZB9-F1
#
_cell.length_a   1.000
_cell.length_b   1.000
_cell.length_c   1.000
_cell.angle_alpha   90.00
_cell.angle_beta   90.00
_cell.angle_gamma   90.00
#
_symmetry.space_group_name_H-M   'P 1'
#
loop_
_entity.id
_entity.type
_entity.pdbx_description
1 polymer ?
#
loop_
_entity_poly.entity_id
_entity_poly.type
_entity_poly.pdbx_seq_one_letter_code
_entity_poly.pdbx_strand_id
1 'polypeptide(L)'
;KSHSLDSLQKRREGSWGKTSSESGASSSYSGESLRGKGGGRGRGGAATVAAGSLLGRSFSLGDLSHSPQTAQKVERIVKEVKRKKGLSEVPERDKKIAALMIAKHQEANLLREQRQAAHLQWDSQRRLAEQRKEQEEKEKQRALLQGQRMWESQVEKRRGRLSQEQEEATLLKQRQRLVCEERWREQAEKQERLRREKLERAIQEDKQKKLHQEHNLKAKEEGKKEHREREEQLLQEKLSTAAQKRLKKEVQLQKEKKLLNQAEKLKHEALLKELAKQEAEEKEMLKASLEMSLTKAQENYEQLVEKRNQELREKARREDMQIQRAKLAAEKKEREQKEHLEALARETERKLQHAAQVAEEVVQEKARRVVLSRLEKEKVQKMNKQKVEQYEDLRRREILLSIERKLERSEQIFKEKKTVLENARSVARASFHVREKVREETNTRTFDKMALEAELHAQLNKK
;
A
#
# COMPACT_ATOMS: atom_id res chain seq x y z
N LYS A 1 -36.80 8.02 54.08
CA LYS A 1 -37.54 6.73 54.13
C LYS A 1 -39.00 7.12 54.30
N SER A 2 -39.93 6.92 53.37
CA SER A 2 -40.08 5.96 52.25
C SER A 2 -41.04 6.56 51.19
N HIS A 3 -41.27 5.82 50.10
CA HIS A 3 -42.13 6.08 48.91
C HIS A 3 -41.38 6.76 47.74
N SER A 4 -41.11 6.08 46.62
CA SER A 4 -41.93 5.41 45.57
C SER A 4 -42.01 6.29 44.32
N LEU A 5 -42.18 5.66 43.16
CA LEU A 5 -42.36 6.19 41.79
C LEU A 5 -41.03 6.43 41.06
N ASP A 6 -40.59 5.68 40.04
CA ASP A 6 -41.31 4.93 38.98
C ASP A 6 -42.58 5.61 38.48
N SER A 7 -42.38 6.72 37.78
CA SER A 7 -43.28 7.30 36.78
C SER A 7 -42.54 8.44 36.13
N LEU A 8 -42.10 8.28 34.88
CA LEU A 8 -42.19 9.29 33.83
C LEU A 8 -41.73 8.66 32.50
N GLN A 9 -42.67 7.94 31.90
CA GLN A 9 -42.70 7.65 30.47
C GLN A 9 -43.29 8.88 29.74
N LYS A 10 -42.83 9.08 28.49
CA LYS A 10 -43.54 9.74 27.37
C LYS A 10 -43.68 11.28 27.38
N ARG A 11 -42.77 11.94 26.63
CA ARG A 11 -43.10 12.64 25.36
C ARG A 11 -41.86 13.38 24.84
N ARG A 12 -41.28 12.91 23.73
CA ARG A 12 -40.82 13.76 22.61
C ARG A 12 -40.60 12.90 21.38
N GLU A 13 -41.67 12.68 20.61
CA GLU A 13 -41.55 12.44 19.18
C GLU A 13 -41.52 13.80 18.48
N GLY A 14 -40.61 13.95 17.51
CA GLY A 14 -40.42 15.19 16.78
C GLY A 14 -39.18 15.21 15.88
N SER A 15 -39.12 14.24 14.96
CA SER A 15 -38.62 14.36 13.57
C SER A 15 -37.52 15.38 13.26
N TRP A 16 -36.26 14.95 13.11
CA TRP A 16 -35.31 15.54 12.13
C TRP A 16 -34.28 14.48 11.65
N GLY A 17 -34.38 14.11 10.37
CA GLY A 17 -33.24 13.86 9.46
C GLY A 17 -32.33 12.64 9.68
N LYS A 18 -32.77 11.45 9.28
CA LYS A 18 -31.87 10.40 8.76
C LYS A 18 -31.90 10.44 7.24
N THR A 19 -31.04 11.28 6.65
CA THR A 19 -30.56 11.03 5.29
C THR A 19 -29.40 10.05 5.40
N SER A 20 -29.63 8.84 4.90
CA SER A 20 -28.56 7.95 4.52
C SER A 20 -27.73 8.64 3.43
N SER A 21 -26.45 8.89 3.70
CA SER A 21 -25.44 9.08 2.66
C SER A 21 -24.44 7.95 2.82
N GLU A 22 -24.72 6.86 2.13
CA GLU A 22 -23.71 5.97 1.63
C GLU A 22 -22.87 6.76 0.61
N SER A 23 -21.60 6.94 0.92
CA SER A 23 -20.58 7.25 -0.08
C SER A 23 -19.33 6.49 0.35
N GLY A 24 -19.31 5.21 -0.02
CA GLY A 24 -18.11 4.40 0.02
C GLY A 24 -17.08 4.97 -0.94
N ALA A 25 -16.08 5.65 -0.41
CA ALA A 25 -14.87 5.97 -1.14
C ALA A 25 -13.91 4.77 -1.07
N SER A 26 -14.20 3.74 -1.86
CA SER A 26 -13.21 2.71 -2.19
C SER A 26 -12.27 3.26 -3.25
N SER A 27 -11.06 3.65 -2.83
CA SER A 27 -9.96 4.02 -3.71
C SER A 27 -9.22 2.76 -4.18
N SER A 28 -9.83 2.03 -5.11
CA SER A 28 -9.17 0.93 -5.83
C SER A 28 -8.32 1.50 -6.96
N TYR A 29 -7.00 1.54 -6.77
CA TYR A 29 -6.05 1.71 -7.87
C TYR A 29 -5.92 0.37 -8.61
N SER A 30 -6.89 0.08 -9.47
CA SER A 30 -6.75 -0.90 -10.55
C SER A 30 -6.16 -0.19 -11.75
N GLY A 31 -4.88 -0.45 -12.02
CA GLY A 31 -4.24 -0.10 -13.28
C GLY A 31 -4.79 -0.97 -14.40
N GLU A 32 -6.00 -0.67 -14.84
CA GLU A 32 -6.61 -1.35 -15.98
C GLU A 32 -6.14 -0.68 -17.27
N SER A 33 -5.36 -1.47 -18.00
CA SER A 33 -4.79 -1.15 -19.29
C SER A 33 -5.90 -0.71 -20.25
N LEU A 34 -5.88 0.56 -20.63
CA LEU A 34 -6.58 1.09 -21.80
C LEU A 34 -6.08 0.35 -23.07
N ARG A 35 -6.65 -0.82 -23.34
CA ARG A 35 -6.70 -1.35 -24.72
C ARG A 35 -7.70 -0.49 -25.47
N GLY A 36 -7.18 0.62 -25.99
CA GLY A 36 -7.83 1.40 -27.02
C GLY A 36 -8.25 0.50 -28.17
N LYS A 37 -9.55 0.24 -28.27
CA LYS A 37 -10.20 -0.36 -29.42
C LYS A 37 -10.32 0.74 -30.48
N GLY A 38 -9.17 1.13 -31.03
CA GLY A 38 -9.06 1.98 -32.21
C GLY A 38 -9.45 1.16 -33.42
N GLY A 39 -10.76 1.14 -33.71
CA GLY A 39 -11.30 0.61 -34.94
C GLY A 39 -10.63 1.29 -36.13
N GLY A 40 -10.05 0.47 -37.00
CA GLY A 40 -9.41 0.91 -38.21
C GLY A 40 -10.36 1.71 -39.09
N ARG A 41 -9.98 2.95 -39.38
CA ARG A 41 -10.23 3.56 -40.68
C ARG A 41 -8.90 4.07 -41.19
N GLY A 42 -8.29 3.26 -42.04
CA GLY A 42 -7.15 3.65 -42.84
C GLY A 42 -7.53 4.90 -43.66
N ARG A 43 -6.90 6.02 -43.32
CA ARG A 43 -6.78 7.17 -44.20
C ARG A 43 -5.47 7.85 -43.85
N GLY A 44 -4.49 7.65 -44.73
CA GLY A 44 -3.10 8.08 -44.51
C GLY A 44 -2.04 7.18 -45.14
N GLY A 45 -2.42 6.20 -45.95
CA GLY A 45 -1.50 5.32 -46.68
C GLY A 45 -1.28 5.70 -48.14
N ALA A 46 -1.32 6.99 -48.48
CA ALA A 46 -1.06 7.44 -49.87
C ALA A 46 0.32 8.08 -50.06
N ALA A 47 0.96 8.59 -48.99
CA ALA A 47 2.24 9.31 -49.12
C ALA A 47 3.48 8.43 -48.93
N THR A 48 3.40 7.34 -48.17
CA THR A 48 4.54 6.42 -47.93
C THR A 48 4.64 5.29 -48.96
N VAL A 49 3.55 4.96 -49.66
CA VAL A 49 3.57 3.98 -50.76
C VAL A 49 4.25 4.55 -52.02
N ALA A 50 4.23 5.87 -52.20
CA ALA A 50 4.96 6.53 -53.28
C ALA A 50 6.49 6.53 -53.07
N ALA A 51 6.97 6.52 -51.83
CA ALA A 51 8.40 6.52 -51.52
C ALA A 51 9.04 5.12 -51.67
N GLY A 52 8.27 4.05 -51.45
CA GLY A 52 8.72 2.67 -51.70
C GLY A 52 8.74 2.28 -53.19
N SER A 53 7.92 2.93 -54.01
CA SER A 53 7.81 2.64 -55.45
C SER A 53 9.02 3.13 -56.27
N LEU A 54 9.84 4.03 -55.71
CA LEU A 54 11.09 4.48 -56.34
C LEU A 54 12.32 3.65 -55.92
N LEU A 55 12.23 2.85 -54.86
CA LEU A 55 13.34 2.03 -54.35
C LEU A 55 13.49 0.68 -55.06
N GLY A 56 12.47 0.23 -55.79
CA GLY A 56 12.53 -0.95 -56.66
C GLY A 56 13.10 -0.67 -58.05
N ARG A 57 13.24 0.60 -58.43
CA ARG A 57 13.94 1.01 -59.65
C ARG A 57 15.41 1.24 -59.29
N SER A 58 16.09 0.16 -58.90
CA SER A 58 17.55 0.14 -59.01
C SER A 58 17.88 0.64 -60.42
N PHE A 59 18.55 1.78 -60.54
CA PHE A 59 19.02 2.28 -61.81
C PHE A 59 19.95 1.21 -62.36
N SER A 60 19.39 0.38 -63.24
CA SER A 60 20.08 -0.76 -63.84
C SER A 60 21.33 -0.20 -64.51
N LEU A 61 22.49 -0.64 -64.02
CA LEU A 61 23.82 -0.21 -64.48
C LEU A 61 24.06 -0.46 -65.99
N GLY A 62 23.12 -1.14 -66.66
CA GLY A 62 23.13 -1.40 -68.10
C GLY A 62 22.66 -0.24 -68.99
N ASP A 63 21.73 0.62 -68.54
CA ASP A 63 20.95 1.53 -69.44
C ASP A 63 20.91 3.01 -69.02
N LEU A 64 21.85 3.47 -68.20
CA LEU A 64 21.92 4.86 -67.76
C LEU A 64 22.33 5.87 -68.86
N SER A 65 22.70 5.39 -70.05
CA SER A 65 22.91 6.19 -71.26
C SER A 65 21.61 6.79 -71.84
N HIS A 66 20.43 6.43 -71.31
CA HIS A 66 19.14 6.81 -71.89
C HIS A 66 18.19 7.58 -70.96
N SER A 67 18.60 7.95 -69.73
CA SER A 67 17.83 8.96 -68.98
C SER A 67 18.05 10.33 -69.64
N PRO A 68 17.01 10.94 -70.24
CA PRO A 68 17.19 12.14 -71.07
C PRO A 68 17.77 13.31 -70.27
N GLN A 69 17.53 13.35 -68.95
CA GLN A 69 18.03 14.39 -68.06
C GLN A 69 19.52 14.24 -67.72
N THR A 70 20.01 13.00 -67.54
CA THR A 70 21.45 12.76 -67.33
C THR A 70 22.22 12.89 -68.64
N ALA A 71 21.67 12.38 -69.75
CA ALA A 71 22.25 12.55 -71.09
C ALA A 71 22.38 14.04 -71.47
N GLN A 72 21.35 14.86 -71.26
CA GLN A 72 21.43 16.31 -71.49
C GLN A 72 22.47 17.00 -70.61
N LYS A 73 22.63 16.59 -69.34
CA LYS A 73 23.68 17.13 -68.46
C LYS A 73 25.07 16.75 -68.94
N VAL A 74 25.27 15.51 -69.37
CA VAL A 74 26.54 15.05 -69.96
C VAL A 74 26.83 15.81 -71.25
N GLU A 75 25.84 15.99 -72.13
CA GLU A 75 26.00 16.78 -73.36
C GLU A 75 26.34 18.24 -73.08
N ARG A 76 25.74 18.87 -72.07
CA ARG A 76 26.09 20.24 -71.65
C ARG A 76 27.55 20.31 -71.21
N ILE A 77 27.99 19.37 -70.38
CA ILE A 77 29.38 19.28 -69.90
C ILE A 77 30.33 19.02 -71.08
N VAL A 78 29.97 18.13 -72.02
CA VAL A 78 30.77 17.84 -73.21
C VAL A 78 30.86 19.06 -74.14
N LYS A 79 29.76 19.81 -74.35
CA LYS A 79 29.76 21.06 -75.12
C LYS A 79 30.61 22.14 -74.45
N GLU A 80 30.58 22.22 -73.12
CA GLU A 80 31.40 23.15 -72.35
C GLU A 80 32.90 22.81 -72.40
N VAL A 81 33.25 21.53 -72.31
CA VAL A 81 34.64 21.05 -72.47
C VAL A 81 35.14 21.26 -73.90
N LYS A 82 34.31 20.99 -74.91
CA LYS A 82 34.61 21.31 -76.32
C LYS A 82 34.91 22.81 -76.50
N ARG A 83 34.10 23.70 -75.91
CA ARG A 83 34.33 25.17 -75.96
C ARG A 83 35.58 25.62 -75.21
N LYS A 84 35.88 25.05 -74.03
CA LYS A 84 36.97 25.52 -73.15
C LYS A 84 38.34 24.94 -73.50
N LYS A 85 38.41 23.72 -74.04
CA LYS A 85 39.68 23.00 -74.30
C LYS A 85 39.97 22.74 -75.78
N GLY A 86 39.05 23.07 -76.70
CA GLY A 86 39.28 22.96 -78.15
C GLY A 86 39.46 21.52 -78.69
N LEU A 87 39.13 20.50 -77.90
CA LEU A 87 39.32 19.09 -78.27
C LEU A 87 38.21 18.62 -79.23
N SER A 88 38.60 17.94 -80.31
CA SER A 88 37.69 17.28 -81.25
C SER A 88 37.14 16.00 -80.60
N GLU A 89 35.93 16.12 -80.05
CA GLU A 89 35.04 15.01 -79.69
C GLU A 89 35.50 14.12 -78.52
N VAL A 90 34.72 14.16 -77.43
CA VAL A 90 34.90 13.26 -76.28
C VAL A 90 34.48 11.85 -76.69
N PRO A 91 35.31 10.81 -76.47
CA PRO A 91 34.97 9.42 -76.76
C PRO A 91 33.69 8.96 -76.06
N GLU A 92 32.94 8.07 -76.72
CA GLU A 92 31.67 7.54 -76.20
C GLU A 92 31.81 6.83 -74.85
N ARG A 93 32.96 6.18 -74.62
CA ARG A 93 33.31 5.56 -73.35
C ARG A 93 33.32 6.57 -72.21
N ASP A 94 33.92 7.73 -72.41
CA ASP A 94 34.04 8.76 -71.37
C ASP A 94 32.71 9.49 -71.13
N LYS A 95 31.90 9.67 -72.18
CA LYS A 95 30.50 10.11 -72.05
C LYS A 95 29.69 9.14 -71.19
N LYS A 96 29.87 7.83 -71.38
CA LYS A 96 29.21 6.79 -70.57
C LYS A 96 29.69 6.80 -69.12
N ILE A 97 31.00 6.97 -68.89
CA ILE A 97 31.56 7.10 -67.53
C ILE A 97 31.01 8.34 -66.83
N ALA A 98 30.97 9.49 -67.51
CA ALA A 98 30.40 10.73 -66.96
C ALA A 98 28.90 10.58 -66.63
N ALA A 99 28.12 9.92 -67.50
CA ALA A 99 26.71 9.63 -67.25
C ALA A 99 26.52 8.77 -65.98
N LEU A 100 27.33 7.72 -65.82
CA LEU A 100 27.32 6.86 -64.64
C LEU A 100 27.73 7.61 -63.36
N MET A 101 28.74 8.47 -63.43
CA MET A 101 29.17 9.29 -62.29
C MET A 101 28.07 10.26 -61.84
N ILE A 102 27.38 10.91 -62.78
CA ILE A 102 26.28 11.83 -62.49
C ILE A 102 25.10 11.07 -61.86
N ALA A 103 24.75 9.90 -62.39
CA ALA A 103 23.68 9.05 -61.83
C ALA A 103 24.03 8.59 -60.40
N LYS A 104 25.24 8.08 -60.18
CA LYS A 104 25.72 7.66 -58.86
C LYS A 104 25.73 8.80 -57.83
N HIS A 105 26.10 10.00 -58.26
CA HIS A 105 26.06 11.18 -57.39
C HIS A 105 24.61 11.60 -57.05
N GLN A 106 23.69 11.52 -58.01
CA GLN A 106 22.27 11.81 -57.78
C GLN A 106 21.65 10.80 -56.80
N GLU A 107 21.94 9.51 -56.96
CA GLU A 107 21.51 8.46 -56.01
C GLU A 107 22.07 8.71 -54.61
N ALA A 108 23.37 9.04 -54.50
CA ALA A 108 23.99 9.36 -53.22
C ALA A 108 23.34 10.57 -52.54
N ASN A 109 22.97 11.60 -53.31
CA ASN A 109 22.28 12.78 -52.80
C ASN A 109 20.85 12.43 -52.34
N LEU A 110 20.09 11.67 -53.11
CA LEU A 110 18.75 11.21 -52.71
C LEU A 110 18.79 10.37 -51.44
N LEU A 111 19.76 9.47 -51.32
CA LEU A 111 19.96 8.67 -50.10
C LEU A 111 20.35 9.55 -48.91
N ARG A 112 21.17 10.58 -49.13
CA ARG A 112 21.53 11.55 -48.09
C ARG A 112 20.32 12.35 -47.62
N GLU A 113 19.50 12.85 -48.54
CA GLU A 113 18.26 13.57 -48.25
C GLU A 113 17.26 12.69 -47.51
N GLN A 114 17.09 11.43 -47.93
CA GLN A 114 16.23 10.47 -47.23
C GLN A 114 16.71 10.21 -45.80
N ARG A 115 18.03 10.03 -45.60
CA ARG A 115 18.60 9.86 -44.25
C ARG A 115 18.39 11.10 -43.39
N GLN A 116 18.58 12.29 -43.95
CA GLN A 116 18.34 13.55 -43.25
C GLN A 116 16.86 13.72 -42.89
N ALA A 117 15.95 13.44 -43.81
CA ALA A 117 14.51 13.49 -43.55
C ALA A 117 14.09 12.49 -42.46
N ALA A 118 14.59 11.25 -42.51
CA ALA A 118 14.34 10.25 -41.49
C ALA A 118 14.87 10.68 -40.11
N HIS A 119 16.06 11.27 -40.06
CA HIS A 119 16.64 11.80 -38.81
C HIS A 119 15.78 12.92 -38.23
N LEU A 120 15.35 13.89 -39.04
CA LEU A 120 14.49 14.98 -38.58
C LEU A 120 13.12 14.50 -38.11
N GLN A 121 12.53 13.51 -38.79
CA GLN A 121 11.28 12.88 -38.36
C GLN A 121 11.45 12.17 -37.01
N TRP A 122 12.54 11.43 -36.85
CA TRP A 122 12.83 10.75 -35.59
C TRP A 122 13.10 11.74 -34.45
N ASP A 123 13.84 12.83 -34.70
CA ASP A 123 14.05 13.90 -33.72
C ASP A 123 12.74 14.57 -33.31
N SER A 124 11.86 14.84 -34.28
CA SER A 124 10.54 15.42 -34.01
C SER A 124 9.69 14.48 -33.14
N GLN A 125 9.66 13.19 -33.48
CA GLN A 125 8.94 12.18 -32.68
C GLN A 125 9.53 12.04 -31.28
N ARG A 126 10.86 12.05 -31.16
CA ARG A 126 11.57 12.01 -29.87
C ARG A 126 11.18 13.20 -29.00
N ARG A 127 11.22 14.43 -29.52
CA ARG A 127 10.85 15.64 -28.77
C ARG A 127 9.39 15.62 -28.32
N LEU A 128 8.47 15.18 -29.19
CA LEU A 128 7.06 15.03 -28.82
C LEU A 128 6.86 13.98 -27.73
N ALA A 129 7.62 12.87 -27.78
CA ALA A 129 7.59 11.85 -26.73
C ALA A 129 8.17 12.37 -25.40
N GLU A 130 9.25 13.15 -25.44
CA GLU A 130 9.85 13.80 -24.26
C GLU A 130 8.88 14.80 -23.62
N GLN A 131 8.21 15.64 -24.42
CA GLN A 131 7.20 16.57 -23.91
C GLN A 131 6.02 15.87 -23.24
N ARG A 132 5.55 14.75 -23.79
CA ARG A 132 4.50 13.93 -23.16
C ARG A 132 4.96 13.37 -21.82
N LYS A 133 6.19 12.84 -21.75
CA LYS A 133 6.76 12.37 -20.49
C LYS A 133 6.88 13.47 -19.46
N GLU A 134 7.33 14.66 -19.86
CA GLU A 134 7.45 15.81 -18.97
C GLU A 134 6.06 16.26 -18.44
N GLN A 135 5.02 16.22 -19.29
CA GLN A 135 3.65 16.50 -18.88
C GLN A 135 3.14 15.45 -17.88
N GLU A 136 3.34 14.17 -18.16
CA GLU A 136 2.98 13.07 -17.25
C GLU A 136 3.73 13.17 -15.90
N GLU A 137 5.01 13.55 -15.91
CA GLU A 137 5.80 13.77 -14.69
C GLU A 137 5.28 14.97 -13.89
N LYS A 138 4.94 16.07 -14.55
CA LYS A 138 4.32 17.23 -13.89
C LYS A 138 2.96 16.88 -13.28
N GLU A 139 2.15 16.08 -13.96
CA GLU A 139 0.88 15.59 -13.43
C GLU A 139 1.07 14.66 -12.23
N LYS A 140 2.04 13.74 -12.29
CA LYS A 140 2.43 12.89 -11.15
C LYS A 140 2.88 13.73 -9.96
N GLN A 141 3.72 14.74 -10.17
CA GLN A 141 4.16 15.66 -9.12
C GLN A 141 2.97 16.43 -8.51
N ARG A 142 2.04 16.92 -9.34
CA ARG A 142 0.82 17.60 -8.86
C ARG A 142 -0.06 16.66 -8.03
N ALA A 143 -0.25 15.42 -8.48
CA ALA A 143 -1.01 14.42 -7.76
C ALA A 143 -0.37 14.07 -6.41
N LEU A 144 0.96 13.95 -6.35
CA LEU A 144 1.70 13.73 -5.11
C LEU A 144 1.53 14.90 -4.13
N LEU A 145 1.66 16.15 -4.61
CA LEU A 145 1.44 17.34 -3.78
C LEU A 145 0.00 17.45 -3.27
N GLN A 146 -0.98 17.10 -4.09
CA GLN A 146 -2.38 17.02 -3.66
C GLN A 146 -2.57 15.94 -2.59
N GLY A 147 -1.98 14.77 -2.78
CA GLY A 147 -1.98 13.69 -1.77
C GLY A 147 -1.39 14.13 -0.44
N GLN A 148 -0.24 14.81 -0.46
CA GLN A 148 0.39 15.38 0.74
C GLN A 148 -0.52 16.41 1.42
N ARG A 149 -1.07 17.38 0.68
CA ARG A 149 -1.98 18.38 1.25
C ARG A 149 -3.23 17.77 1.89
N MET A 150 -3.81 16.76 1.25
CA MET A 150 -4.97 16.06 1.80
C MET A 150 -4.61 15.30 3.08
N TRP A 151 -3.44 14.66 3.10
CA TRP A 151 -2.91 14.00 4.30
C TRP A 151 -2.68 14.99 5.44
N GLU A 152 -1.97 16.09 5.18
CA GLU A 152 -1.72 17.17 6.15
C GLU A 152 -3.03 17.71 6.72
N SER A 153 -4.02 18.01 5.87
CA SER A 153 -5.34 18.47 6.31
C SER A 153 -6.05 17.44 7.21
N GLN A 154 -5.95 16.14 6.90
CA GLN A 154 -6.52 15.10 7.75
C GLN A 154 -5.81 15.00 9.11
N VAL A 155 -4.49 15.12 9.11
CA VAL A 155 -3.68 15.11 10.34
C VAL A 155 -4.02 16.34 11.19
N GLU A 156 -4.12 17.53 10.61
CA GLU A 156 -4.53 18.73 11.32
C GLU A 156 -5.94 18.62 11.88
N LYS A 157 -6.91 18.09 11.13
CA LYS A 157 -8.27 17.84 11.65
C LYS A 157 -8.26 16.88 12.84
N ARG A 158 -7.44 15.83 12.79
CA ARG A 158 -7.28 14.89 13.92
C ARG A 158 -6.66 15.58 15.13
N ARG A 159 -5.60 16.36 14.91
CA ARG A 159 -4.93 17.13 15.96
C ARG A 159 -5.87 18.16 16.59
N GLY A 160 -6.66 18.85 15.77
CA GLY A 160 -7.68 19.80 16.22
C GLY A 160 -8.74 19.13 17.10
N ARG A 161 -9.28 17.98 16.69
CA ARG A 161 -10.22 17.20 17.53
C ARG A 161 -9.61 16.79 18.86
N LEU A 162 -8.38 16.28 18.85
CA LEU A 162 -7.67 15.91 20.09
C LEU A 162 -7.45 17.13 21.00
N SER A 163 -7.10 18.29 20.45
CA SER A 163 -6.96 19.53 21.24
C SER A 163 -8.29 19.96 21.85
N GLN A 164 -9.38 19.93 21.06
CA GLN A 164 -10.72 20.26 21.54
C GLN A 164 -11.19 19.31 22.64
N GLU A 165 -11.01 18.00 22.45
CA GLU A 165 -11.33 16.99 23.48
C GLU A 165 -10.54 17.20 24.77
N GLN A 166 -9.25 17.59 24.65
CA GLN A 166 -8.43 17.93 25.82
C GLN A 166 -8.93 19.19 26.53
N GLU A 167 -9.23 20.25 25.80
CA GLU A 167 -9.80 21.49 26.34
C GLU A 167 -11.15 21.22 27.03
N GLU A 168 -12.07 20.51 26.38
CA GLU A 168 -13.36 20.12 26.95
C GLU A 168 -13.17 19.26 28.21
N ALA A 169 -12.26 18.29 28.21
CA ALA A 169 -11.95 17.49 29.38
C ALA A 169 -11.38 18.35 30.53
N THR A 170 -10.55 19.34 30.23
CA THR A 170 -10.03 20.27 31.24
C THR A 170 -11.13 21.15 31.81
N LEU A 171 -12.03 21.67 30.98
CA LEU A 171 -13.18 22.46 31.38
C LEU A 171 -14.16 21.65 32.23
N LEU A 172 -14.43 20.39 31.85
CA LEU A 172 -15.25 19.48 32.65
C LEU A 172 -14.63 19.20 34.01
N LYS A 173 -13.32 18.96 34.08
CA LYS A 173 -12.60 18.79 35.36
C LYS A 173 -12.67 20.06 36.21
N GLN A 174 -12.52 21.24 35.62
CA GLN A 174 -12.67 22.51 36.33
C GLN A 174 -14.09 22.68 36.89
N ARG A 175 -15.12 22.43 36.08
CA ARG A 175 -16.52 22.46 36.53
C ARG A 175 -16.79 21.48 37.66
N GLN A 176 -16.27 20.26 37.56
CA GLN A 176 -16.39 19.27 38.64
C GLN A 176 -15.72 19.73 39.92
N ARG A 177 -14.53 20.35 39.83
CA ARG A 177 -13.85 20.94 41.00
C ARG A 177 -14.69 22.04 41.63
N LEU A 178 -15.23 22.97 40.83
CA LEU A 178 -16.11 24.03 41.32
C LEU A 178 -17.34 23.48 42.04
N VAL A 179 -18.03 22.49 41.45
CA VAL A 179 -19.18 21.84 42.09
C VAL A 179 -18.80 21.15 43.40
N CYS A 180 -17.62 20.52 43.45
CA CYS A 180 -17.12 19.93 44.68
C CYS A 180 -16.85 21.01 45.74
N GLU A 181 -16.16 22.10 45.37
CA GLU A 181 -15.87 23.23 46.25
C GLU A 181 -17.15 23.87 46.80
N GLU A 182 -18.18 24.07 45.97
CA GLU A 182 -19.48 24.56 46.40
C GLU A 182 -20.13 23.63 47.43
N ARG A 183 -20.13 22.32 47.19
CA ARG A 183 -20.65 21.34 48.17
C ARG A 183 -19.90 21.39 49.50
N TRP A 184 -18.56 21.54 49.45
CA TRP A 184 -17.75 21.71 50.65
C TRP A 184 -18.08 23.02 51.39
N ARG A 185 -18.27 24.12 50.65
CA ARG A 185 -18.70 25.41 51.22
C ARG A 185 -20.07 25.30 51.87
N GLU A 186 -21.06 24.72 51.18
CA GLU A 186 -22.40 24.51 51.74
C GLU A 186 -22.36 23.67 53.02
N GLN A 187 -21.53 22.63 53.08
CA GLN A 187 -21.35 21.83 54.29
C GLN A 187 -20.70 22.65 55.42
N ALA A 188 -19.70 23.47 55.11
CA ALA A 188 -19.07 24.36 56.06
C ALA A 188 -20.06 25.41 56.60
N GLU A 189 -20.87 26.03 55.74
CA GLU A 189 -21.92 26.96 56.13
C GLU A 189 -22.99 26.29 57.00
N LYS A 190 -23.40 25.06 56.67
CA LYS A 190 -24.34 24.29 57.52
C LYS A 190 -23.77 24.03 58.91
N GLN A 191 -22.48 23.66 58.99
CA GLN A 191 -21.80 23.49 60.28
C GLN A 191 -21.71 24.81 61.05
N GLU A 192 -21.44 25.92 60.37
CA GLU A 192 -21.40 27.25 61.00
C GLU A 192 -22.78 27.66 61.53
N ARG A 193 -23.84 27.47 60.73
CA ARG A 193 -25.23 27.72 61.16
C ARG A 193 -25.58 26.90 62.40
N LEU A 194 -25.25 25.62 62.42
CA LEU A 194 -25.46 24.76 63.60
C LEU A 194 -24.70 25.26 64.82
N ARG A 195 -23.47 25.77 64.66
CA ARG A 195 -22.70 26.37 65.77
C ARG A 195 -23.39 27.65 66.28
N ARG A 196 -23.85 28.52 65.37
CA ARG A 196 -24.57 29.75 65.72
C ARG A 196 -25.88 29.44 66.46
N GLU A 197 -26.69 28.51 65.94
CA GLU A 197 -27.93 28.08 66.59
C GLU A 197 -27.68 27.50 68.00
N LYS A 198 -26.63 26.69 68.18
CA LYS A 198 -26.25 26.19 69.52
C LYS A 198 -25.86 27.32 70.46
N LEU A 199 -25.12 28.31 69.98
CA LEU A 199 -24.73 29.48 70.76
C LEU A 199 -25.96 30.29 71.17
N GLU A 200 -26.89 30.52 70.25
CA GLU A 200 -28.15 31.22 70.52
C GLU A 200 -29.02 30.48 71.52
N ARG A 201 -29.15 29.15 71.42
CA ARG A 201 -29.83 28.32 72.41
C ARG A 201 -29.18 28.42 73.78
N ALA A 202 -27.85 28.35 73.85
CA ALA A 202 -27.12 28.53 75.11
C ALA A 202 -27.37 29.92 75.72
N ILE A 203 -27.43 30.99 74.91
CA ILE A 203 -27.78 32.35 75.37
C ILE A 203 -29.22 32.39 75.90
N GLN A 204 -30.17 31.75 75.23
CA GLN A 204 -31.57 31.69 75.68
C GLN A 204 -31.71 30.90 76.99
N GLU A 205 -31.04 29.76 77.11
CA GLU A 205 -31.01 28.96 78.32
C GLU A 205 -30.36 29.72 79.48
N ASP A 206 -29.26 30.45 79.26
CA ASP A 206 -28.61 31.28 80.28
C ASP A 206 -29.52 32.42 80.74
N LYS A 207 -30.25 33.06 79.81
CA LYS A 207 -31.28 34.06 80.13
C LYS A 207 -32.41 33.45 80.99
N GLN A 208 -32.90 32.26 80.63
CA GLN A 208 -33.92 31.57 81.43
C GLN A 208 -33.41 31.18 82.82
N LYS A 209 -32.16 30.70 82.93
CA LYS A 209 -31.51 30.41 84.22
C LYS A 209 -31.41 31.67 85.09
N LYS A 210 -31.03 32.81 84.51
CA LYS A 210 -30.98 34.11 85.21
C LYS A 210 -32.36 34.53 85.72
N LEU A 211 -33.39 34.46 84.88
CA LEU A 211 -34.77 34.77 85.29
C LEU A 211 -35.24 33.83 86.42
N HIS A 212 -34.93 32.54 86.35
CA HIS A 212 -35.26 31.59 87.40
C HIS A 212 -34.51 31.87 88.70
N GLN A 213 -33.23 32.24 88.64
CA GLN A 213 -32.45 32.68 89.79
C GLN A 213 -33.03 33.94 90.43
N GLU A 214 -33.42 34.94 89.62
CA GLU A 214 -34.06 36.16 90.11
C GLU A 214 -35.41 35.88 90.79
N HIS A 215 -36.24 35.02 90.20
CA HIS A 215 -37.51 34.59 90.80
C HIS A 215 -37.28 33.88 92.15
N ASN A 216 -36.32 32.97 92.22
CA ASN A 216 -35.98 32.27 93.46
C ASN A 216 -35.43 33.22 94.53
N LEU A 217 -34.66 34.25 94.15
CA LEU A 217 -34.19 35.28 95.07
C LEU A 217 -35.36 36.12 95.60
N LYS A 218 -36.30 36.53 94.72
CA LYS A 218 -37.52 37.23 95.14
C LYS A 218 -38.37 36.41 96.11
N ALA A 219 -38.61 35.14 95.82
CA ALA A 219 -39.32 34.23 96.73
C ALA A 219 -38.60 34.06 98.08
N LYS A 220 -37.26 34.05 98.10
CA LYS A 220 -36.47 34.05 99.34
C LYS A 220 -36.57 35.38 100.10
N GLU A 221 -36.61 36.51 99.42
CA GLU A 221 -36.81 37.82 100.04
C GLU A 221 -38.21 37.96 100.62
N GLU A 222 -39.24 37.50 99.91
CA GLU A 222 -40.62 37.40 100.39
C GLU A 222 -40.72 36.46 101.60
N GLY A 223 -40.14 35.26 101.53
CA GLY A 223 -40.08 34.35 102.67
C GLY A 223 -39.34 34.93 103.88
N LYS A 224 -38.31 35.75 103.67
CA LYS A 224 -37.63 36.51 104.75
C LYS A 224 -38.53 37.61 105.33
N LYS A 225 -39.34 38.29 104.51
CA LYS A 225 -40.31 39.28 104.98
C LYS A 225 -41.41 38.62 105.81
N GLU A 226 -41.98 37.52 105.32
CA GLU A 226 -42.96 36.73 106.08
C GLU A 226 -42.34 36.15 107.36
N HIS A 227 -41.06 35.73 107.34
CA HIS A 227 -40.38 35.26 108.54
C HIS A 227 -40.16 36.39 109.56
N ARG A 228 -39.86 37.61 109.11
CA ARG A 228 -39.78 38.80 109.98
C ARG A 228 -41.15 39.13 110.58
N GLU A 229 -42.21 39.08 109.78
CA GLU A 229 -43.59 39.28 110.24
C GLU A 229 -44.02 38.19 111.25
N ARG A 230 -43.65 36.92 111.00
CA ARG A 230 -43.85 35.80 111.94
C ARG A 230 -42.97 35.93 113.19
N GLU A 231 -41.76 36.48 113.09
CA GLU A 231 -40.89 36.75 114.23
C GLU A 231 -41.39 37.91 115.09
N GLU A 232 -41.97 38.94 114.49
CA GLU A 232 -42.66 40.03 115.18
C GLU A 232 -43.90 39.51 115.93
N GLN A 233 -44.67 38.61 115.30
CA GLN A 233 -45.77 37.87 115.94
C GLN A 233 -45.28 36.95 117.07
N LEU A 234 -44.20 36.19 116.85
CA LEU A 234 -43.58 35.32 117.85
C LEU A 234 -42.91 36.10 118.99
N LEU A 235 -42.40 37.32 118.76
CA LEU A 235 -41.89 38.19 119.82
C LEU A 235 -43.04 38.71 120.70
N GLN A 236 -44.20 39.00 120.10
CA GLN A 236 -45.44 39.26 120.82
C GLN A 236 -45.93 38.05 121.64
N GLU A 237 -45.79 36.82 121.12
CA GLU A 237 -46.17 35.58 121.83
C GLU A 237 -45.12 35.11 122.86
N LYS A 238 -43.83 35.34 122.64
CA LYS A 238 -42.74 34.99 123.58
C LYS A 238 -42.72 35.91 124.81
N LEU A 239 -43.19 37.15 124.67
CA LEU A 239 -43.43 38.04 125.81
C LEU A 239 -44.57 37.54 126.72
N SER A 240 -45.49 36.70 126.24
CA SER A 240 -46.61 36.16 127.03
C SER A 240 -46.37 34.74 127.60
N THR A 241 -45.37 34.01 127.11
CA THR A 241 -45.19 32.57 127.45
C THR A 241 -43.87 32.19 128.13
N ALA A 242 -42.93 33.12 128.31
CA ALA A 242 -41.59 32.83 128.84
C ALA A 242 -41.44 32.83 130.39
N ALA A 243 -42.54 32.95 131.16
CA ALA A 243 -42.50 32.88 132.63
C ALA A 243 -42.80 31.49 133.23
N GLN A 244 -43.30 30.51 132.45
CA GLN A 244 -43.88 29.30 133.06
C GLN A 244 -43.14 27.98 132.88
N LYS A 245 -42.10 27.84 132.04
CA LYS A 245 -41.54 26.50 131.74
C LYS A 245 -40.02 26.43 131.54
N ARG A 246 -39.25 27.09 132.41
CA ARG A 246 -37.86 26.70 132.70
C ARG A 246 -37.86 25.82 133.97
N LEU A 247 -36.92 24.86 134.03
CA LEU A 247 -36.52 24.11 135.23
C LEU A 247 -37.18 22.77 135.62
N LYS A 248 -37.96 22.09 134.76
CA LYS A 248 -38.41 20.70 135.05
C LYS A 248 -37.92 19.60 134.09
N LYS A 249 -37.20 19.93 133.00
CA LYS A 249 -36.78 18.96 131.96
C LYS A 249 -35.29 18.56 131.96
N GLU A 250 -34.47 19.08 132.88
CA GLU A 250 -33.02 18.83 132.85
C GLU A 250 -32.62 17.48 133.50
N VAL A 251 -33.41 16.97 134.46
CA VAL A 251 -33.02 15.80 135.27
C VAL A 251 -33.51 14.45 134.70
N GLN A 252 -34.48 14.46 133.78
CA GLN A 252 -34.97 13.23 133.09
C GLN A 252 -34.09 12.83 131.89
N LEU A 253 -33.43 13.79 131.23
CA LEU A 253 -32.66 13.58 129.98
C LEU A 253 -31.38 12.75 130.13
N GLN A 254 -30.84 12.60 131.35
CA GLN A 254 -29.57 11.88 131.54
C GLN A 254 -29.74 10.36 131.72
N LYS A 255 -30.92 9.90 132.14
CA LYS A 255 -31.21 8.45 132.30
C LYS A 255 -31.74 7.82 131.01
N GLU A 256 -32.49 8.57 130.19
CA GLU A 256 -32.91 8.13 128.84
C GLU A 256 -31.73 8.01 127.86
N LYS A 257 -30.70 8.87 127.97
CA LYS A 257 -29.51 8.85 127.11
C LYS A 257 -28.72 7.54 127.12
N LYS A 258 -28.75 6.77 128.21
CA LYS A 258 -27.99 5.50 128.30
C LYS A 258 -28.71 4.31 127.65
N LEU A 259 -30.03 4.25 127.77
CA LEU A 259 -30.85 3.22 127.13
C LEU A 259 -31.06 3.49 125.63
N LEU A 260 -31.16 4.77 125.24
CA LEU A 260 -31.17 5.17 123.82
C LEU A 260 -29.85 4.82 123.12
N ASN A 261 -28.70 5.00 123.78
CA ASN A 261 -27.39 4.72 123.18
C ASN A 261 -27.18 3.22 122.85
N GLN A 262 -27.70 2.30 123.68
CA GLN A 262 -27.66 0.85 123.37
C GLN A 262 -28.63 0.47 122.25
N ALA A 263 -29.84 1.04 122.25
CA ALA A 263 -30.81 0.84 121.18
C ALA A 263 -30.35 1.46 119.84
N GLU A 264 -29.66 2.59 119.88
CA GLU A 264 -29.09 3.28 118.72
C GLU A 264 -27.92 2.51 118.11
N LYS A 265 -27.06 1.88 118.92
CA LYS A 265 -25.98 1.01 118.40
C LYS A 265 -26.53 -0.18 117.61
N LEU A 266 -27.53 -0.89 118.16
CA LEU A 266 -28.17 -2.01 117.45
C LEU A 266 -28.92 -1.55 116.19
N LYS A 267 -29.56 -0.38 116.23
CA LYS A 267 -30.17 0.24 115.04
C LYS A 267 -29.10 0.63 114.00
N HIS A 268 -27.96 1.15 114.42
CA HIS A 268 -26.88 1.54 113.52
C HIS A 268 -26.21 0.32 112.87
N GLU A 269 -26.00 -0.76 113.62
CA GLU A 269 -25.51 -2.04 113.10
C GLU A 269 -26.51 -2.69 112.12
N ALA A 270 -27.81 -2.60 112.40
CA ALA A 270 -28.86 -3.05 111.48
C ALA A 270 -28.88 -2.22 110.19
N LEU A 271 -28.82 -0.89 110.29
CA LEU A 271 -28.72 0.02 109.15
C LEU A 271 -27.45 -0.21 108.33
N LEU A 272 -26.32 -0.48 108.97
CA LEU A 272 -25.07 -0.81 108.27
C LEU A 272 -25.18 -2.14 107.51
N LYS A 273 -25.84 -3.15 108.09
CA LYS A 273 -26.09 -4.43 107.42
C LYS A 273 -27.08 -4.30 106.26
N GLU A 274 -28.10 -3.45 106.38
CA GLU A 274 -29.02 -3.14 105.28
C GLU A 274 -28.32 -2.35 104.17
N LEU A 275 -27.54 -1.33 104.50
CA LEU A 275 -26.74 -0.58 103.53
C LEU A 275 -25.73 -1.48 102.80
N ALA A 276 -25.07 -2.40 103.51
CA ALA A 276 -24.15 -3.35 102.88
C ALA A 276 -24.85 -4.32 101.91
N LYS A 277 -26.09 -4.73 102.21
CA LYS A 277 -26.91 -5.54 101.29
C LYS A 277 -27.37 -4.73 100.08
N GLN A 278 -27.83 -3.50 100.29
CA GLN A 278 -28.20 -2.58 99.21
C GLN A 278 -27.02 -2.30 98.27
N GLU A 279 -25.83 -2.02 98.81
CA GLU A 279 -24.63 -1.83 97.99
C GLU A 279 -24.24 -3.09 97.20
N ALA A 280 -24.44 -4.29 97.75
CA ALA A 280 -24.17 -5.54 97.05
C ALA A 280 -25.18 -5.76 95.90
N GLU A 281 -26.46 -5.56 96.17
CA GLU A 281 -27.54 -5.63 95.18
C GLU A 281 -27.34 -4.59 94.06
N GLU A 282 -26.98 -3.35 94.37
CA GLU A 282 -26.67 -2.33 93.38
C GLU A 282 -25.46 -2.68 92.51
N LYS A 283 -24.40 -3.27 93.11
CA LYS A 283 -23.23 -3.74 92.36
C LYS A 283 -23.57 -4.90 91.44
N GLU A 284 -24.42 -5.83 91.86
CA GLU A 284 -24.89 -6.93 91.01
C GLU A 284 -25.77 -6.43 89.87
N MET A 285 -26.71 -5.53 90.15
CA MET A 285 -27.55 -4.90 89.13
C MET A 285 -26.73 -4.10 88.12
N LEU A 286 -25.70 -3.38 88.59
CA LEU A 286 -24.78 -2.65 87.72
C LEU A 286 -23.99 -3.62 86.83
N LYS A 287 -23.43 -4.69 87.39
CA LYS A 287 -22.72 -5.74 86.61
C LYS A 287 -23.62 -6.35 85.54
N ALA A 288 -24.84 -6.75 85.90
CA ALA A 288 -25.81 -7.29 84.95
C ALA A 288 -26.15 -6.28 83.84
N SER A 289 -26.29 -4.99 84.18
CA SER A 289 -26.54 -3.94 83.18
C SER A 289 -25.36 -3.70 82.24
N LEU A 290 -24.13 -3.79 82.75
CA LEU A 290 -22.90 -3.65 81.97
C LEU A 290 -22.69 -4.85 81.06
N GLU A 291 -22.92 -6.08 81.55
CA GLU A 291 -22.88 -7.30 80.74
C GLU A 291 -23.92 -7.25 79.62
N MET A 292 -25.15 -6.83 79.92
CA MET A 292 -26.20 -6.69 78.91
C MET A 292 -25.92 -5.55 77.92
N SER A 293 -25.18 -4.51 78.32
CA SER A 293 -24.69 -3.48 77.41
C SER A 293 -23.53 -3.99 76.53
N LEU A 294 -22.65 -4.83 77.09
CA LEU A 294 -21.52 -5.41 76.37
C LEU A 294 -21.99 -6.39 75.30
N THR A 295 -22.93 -7.28 75.62
CA THR A 295 -23.51 -8.22 74.64
C THR A 295 -24.19 -7.48 73.50
N LYS A 296 -25.01 -6.46 73.80
CA LYS A 296 -25.61 -5.59 72.77
C LYS A 296 -24.57 -4.88 71.90
N ALA A 297 -23.45 -4.44 72.48
CA ALA A 297 -22.37 -3.83 71.71
C ALA A 297 -21.65 -4.85 70.81
N GLN A 298 -21.45 -6.08 71.27
CA GLN A 298 -20.87 -7.18 70.51
C GLN A 298 -21.78 -7.59 69.33
N GLU A 299 -23.07 -7.82 69.59
CA GLU A 299 -24.06 -8.13 68.55
C GLU A 299 -24.13 -7.02 67.48
N ASN A 300 -24.12 -5.75 67.91
CA ASN A 300 -24.09 -4.62 66.98
C ASN A 300 -22.82 -4.61 66.11
N TYR A 301 -21.67 -4.94 66.70
CA TYR A 301 -20.41 -5.04 65.96
C TYR A 301 -20.43 -6.18 64.95
N GLU A 302 -20.91 -7.36 65.34
CA GLU A 302 -21.04 -8.53 64.47
C GLU A 302 -21.95 -8.23 63.28
N GLN A 303 -23.13 -7.65 63.52
CA GLN A 303 -24.03 -7.25 62.43
C GLN A 303 -23.41 -6.22 61.48
N LEU A 304 -22.58 -5.31 61.99
CA LEU A 304 -21.88 -4.33 61.17
C LEU A 304 -20.82 -5.00 60.30
N VAL A 305 -20.07 -5.96 60.85
CA VAL A 305 -19.09 -6.76 60.13
C VAL A 305 -19.76 -7.64 59.07
N GLU A 306 -20.88 -8.27 59.39
CA GLU A 306 -21.65 -9.08 58.43
C GLU A 306 -22.17 -8.25 57.26
N LYS A 307 -22.76 -7.08 57.52
CA LYS A 307 -23.20 -6.15 56.46
C LYS A 307 -22.03 -5.73 55.57
N ARG A 308 -20.89 -5.37 56.16
CA ARG A 308 -19.67 -5.05 55.41
C ARG A 308 -19.21 -6.23 54.54
N ASN A 309 -19.24 -7.44 55.06
CA ASN A 309 -18.86 -8.65 54.32
C ASN A 309 -19.83 -8.96 53.17
N GLN A 310 -21.13 -8.75 53.37
CA GLN A 310 -22.14 -8.89 52.31
C GLN A 310 -21.93 -7.85 51.20
N GLU A 311 -21.70 -6.58 51.57
CA GLU A 311 -21.39 -5.52 50.60
C GLU A 311 -20.12 -5.81 49.80
N LEU A 312 -19.07 -6.34 50.44
CA LEU A 312 -17.84 -6.75 49.75
C LEU A 312 -18.09 -7.90 48.76
N ARG A 313 -18.88 -8.90 49.15
CA ARG A 313 -19.25 -10.00 48.24
C ARG A 313 -20.08 -9.52 47.05
N GLU A 314 -21.00 -8.58 47.28
CA GLU A 314 -21.76 -7.99 46.17
C GLU A 314 -20.89 -7.14 45.24
N LYS A 315 -19.94 -6.37 45.78
CA LYS A 315 -18.97 -5.61 44.98
C LYS A 315 -18.11 -6.55 44.13
N ALA A 316 -17.57 -7.62 44.73
CA ALA A 316 -16.82 -8.64 44.01
C ALA A 316 -17.66 -9.27 42.88
N ARG A 317 -18.92 -9.63 43.12
CA ARG A 317 -19.82 -10.14 42.07
C ARG A 317 -20.08 -9.13 40.95
N ARG A 318 -20.25 -7.84 41.28
CA ARG A 318 -20.44 -6.78 40.29
C ARG A 318 -19.18 -6.59 39.45
N GLU A 319 -18.01 -6.63 40.07
CA GLU A 319 -16.71 -6.57 39.42
C GLU A 319 -16.48 -7.79 38.50
N ASP A 320 -16.77 -9.00 38.98
CA ASP A 320 -16.68 -10.23 38.17
C ASP A 320 -17.57 -10.16 36.93
N MET A 321 -18.80 -9.66 37.07
CA MET A 321 -19.71 -9.47 35.93
C MET A 321 -19.17 -8.44 34.93
N GLN A 322 -18.53 -7.37 35.41
CA GLN A 322 -17.89 -6.39 34.53
C GLN A 322 -16.66 -6.98 33.83
N ILE A 323 -15.84 -7.75 34.55
CA ILE A 323 -14.67 -8.45 34.02
C ILE A 323 -15.10 -9.45 32.94
N GLN A 324 -16.15 -10.25 33.19
CA GLN A 324 -16.68 -11.19 32.20
C GLN A 324 -17.22 -10.47 30.95
N ARG A 325 -17.95 -9.37 31.12
CA ARG A 325 -18.41 -8.55 29.98
C ARG A 325 -17.25 -7.98 29.18
N ALA A 326 -16.22 -7.48 29.87
CA ALA A 326 -15.01 -6.96 29.22
C ALA A 326 -14.25 -8.06 28.47
N LYS A 327 -14.11 -9.26 29.07
CA LYS A 327 -13.50 -10.43 28.43
C LYS A 327 -14.26 -10.85 27.17
N LEU A 328 -15.59 -10.98 27.24
CA LEU A 328 -16.41 -11.32 26.07
C LEU A 328 -16.34 -10.26 24.97
N ALA A 329 -16.30 -8.97 25.34
CA ALA A 329 -16.13 -7.89 24.38
C ALA A 329 -14.74 -7.91 23.72
N ALA A 330 -13.68 -8.21 24.48
CA ALA A 330 -12.33 -8.36 23.97
C ALA A 330 -12.21 -9.56 23.03
N GLU A 331 -12.76 -10.70 23.42
CA GLU A 331 -12.74 -11.93 22.62
C GLU A 331 -13.48 -11.77 21.29
N LYS A 332 -14.64 -11.07 21.28
CA LYS A 332 -15.34 -10.74 20.02
C LYS A 332 -14.47 -9.88 19.09
N LYS A 333 -13.83 -8.85 19.62
CA LYS A 333 -12.93 -7.99 18.83
C LYS A 333 -11.72 -8.77 18.31
N GLU A 334 -11.17 -9.68 19.10
CA GLU A 334 -10.07 -10.55 18.68
C GLU A 334 -10.50 -11.47 17.53
N ARG A 335 -11.70 -12.06 17.60
CA ARG A 335 -12.25 -12.89 16.51
C ARG A 335 -12.47 -12.07 15.24
N GLU A 336 -13.09 -10.90 15.35
CA GLU A 336 -13.28 -9.99 14.20
C GLU A 336 -11.93 -9.58 13.57
N GLN A 337 -10.91 -9.32 14.38
CA GLN A 337 -9.56 -9.02 13.90
C GLN A 337 -8.91 -10.22 13.21
N LYS A 338 -9.05 -11.42 13.77
CA LYS A 338 -8.55 -12.66 13.17
C LYS A 338 -9.23 -12.92 11.84
N GLU A 339 -10.56 -12.82 11.77
CA GLU A 339 -11.32 -12.98 10.53
C GLU A 339 -10.91 -11.96 9.46
N HIS A 340 -10.69 -10.69 9.85
CA HIS A 340 -10.19 -9.67 8.93
C HIS A 340 -8.79 -10.00 8.40
N LEU A 341 -7.87 -10.43 9.27
CA LEU A 341 -6.52 -10.83 8.88
C LEU A 341 -6.53 -12.07 7.97
N GLU A 342 -7.38 -13.06 8.27
CA GLU A 342 -7.57 -14.24 7.43
C GLU A 342 -8.16 -13.88 6.07
N ALA A 343 -9.14 -12.97 6.01
CA ALA A 343 -9.70 -12.48 4.75
C ALA A 343 -8.63 -11.79 3.90
N LEU A 344 -7.82 -10.93 4.51
CA LEU A 344 -6.69 -10.26 3.84
C LEU A 344 -5.67 -11.29 3.31
N ALA A 345 -5.33 -12.29 4.13
CA ALA A 345 -4.41 -13.36 3.73
C ALA A 345 -4.95 -14.12 2.51
N ARG A 346 -6.23 -14.52 2.53
CA ARG A 346 -6.89 -15.20 1.40
C ARG A 346 -6.89 -14.32 0.13
N GLU A 347 -7.12 -13.02 0.25
CA GLU A 347 -7.05 -12.12 -0.91
C GLU A 347 -5.64 -12.01 -1.47
N THR A 348 -4.62 -11.91 -0.62
CA THR A 348 -3.23 -11.87 -1.06
C THR A 348 -2.79 -13.18 -1.71
N GLU A 349 -3.24 -14.31 -1.18
CA GLU A 349 -3.00 -15.63 -1.78
C GLU A 349 -3.66 -15.76 -3.15
N ARG A 350 -4.92 -15.33 -3.30
CA ARG A 350 -5.60 -15.31 -4.62
C ARG A 350 -4.86 -14.44 -5.63
N LYS A 351 -4.36 -13.26 -5.22
CA LYS A 351 -3.56 -12.39 -6.09
C LYS A 351 -2.25 -13.04 -6.49
N LEU A 352 -1.59 -13.75 -5.57
CA LEU A 352 -0.37 -14.48 -5.84
C LEU A 352 -0.60 -15.66 -6.79
N GLN A 353 -1.66 -16.43 -6.58
CA GLN A 353 -2.07 -17.52 -7.47
C GLN A 353 -2.38 -17.00 -8.88
N HIS A 354 -3.10 -15.88 -8.99
CA HIS A 354 -3.38 -15.26 -10.28
C HIS A 354 -2.10 -14.78 -10.97
N ALA A 355 -1.19 -14.13 -10.24
CA ALA A 355 0.09 -13.71 -10.79
C ALA A 355 0.95 -14.90 -11.27
N ALA A 356 0.93 -16.02 -10.53
CA ALA A 356 1.60 -17.25 -10.91
C ALA A 356 1.01 -17.85 -12.20
N GLN A 357 -0.32 -17.92 -12.32
CA GLN A 357 -1.01 -18.38 -13.53
C GLN A 357 -0.65 -17.53 -14.75
N VAL A 358 -0.69 -16.20 -14.61
CA VAL A 358 -0.30 -15.28 -15.71
C VAL A 358 1.16 -15.48 -16.10
N ALA A 359 2.06 -15.69 -15.13
CA ALA A 359 3.46 -15.97 -15.42
C ALA A 359 3.63 -17.29 -16.19
N GLU A 360 2.92 -18.35 -15.80
CA GLU A 360 2.91 -19.64 -16.50
C GLU A 360 2.37 -19.50 -17.93
N GLU A 361 1.26 -18.79 -18.13
CA GLU A 361 0.70 -18.52 -19.45
C GLU A 361 1.69 -17.80 -20.35
N VAL A 362 2.38 -16.77 -19.84
CA VAL A 362 3.42 -16.05 -20.60
C VAL A 362 4.59 -16.97 -20.98
N VAL A 363 5.00 -17.87 -20.08
CA VAL A 363 6.05 -18.86 -20.38
C VAL A 363 5.57 -19.83 -21.46
N GLN A 364 4.35 -20.34 -21.37
CA GLN A 364 3.77 -21.23 -22.37
C GLN A 364 3.62 -20.55 -23.73
N GLU A 365 3.16 -19.29 -23.78
CA GLU A 365 3.08 -18.52 -25.02
C GLU A 365 4.45 -18.33 -25.66
N LYS A 366 5.47 -17.99 -24.85
CA LYS A 366 6.85 -17.86 -25.36
C LYS A 366 7.34 -19.18 -25.93
N ALA A 367 7.11 -20.31 -25.24
CA ALA A 367 7.47 -21.63 -25.74
C ALA A 367 6.78 -21.94 -27.07
N ARG A 368 5.47 -21.69 -27.18
CA ARG A 368 4.71 -21.86 -28.43
C ARG A 368 5.26 -21.01 -29.56
N ARG A 369 5.57 -19.73 -29.31
CA ARG A 369 6.17 -18.82 -30.32
C ARG A 369 7.54 -19.32 -30.79
N VAL A 370 8.38 -19.81 -29.89
CA VAL A 370 9.69 -20.39 -30.25
C VAL A 370 9.53 -21.62 -31.13
N VAL A 371 8.59 -22.51 -30.80
CA VAL A 371 8.30 -23.71 -31.62
C VAL A 371 7.82 -23.33 -33.01
N LEU A 372 6.87 -22.39 -33.13
CA LEU A 372 6.37 -21.92 -34.43
C LEU A 372 7.49 -21.28 -35.26
N SER A 373 8.31 -20.41 -34.66
CA SER A 373 9.44 -19.79 -35.34
C SER A 373 10.47 -20.82 -35.82
N ARG A 374 10.73 -21.86 -35.02
CA ARG A 374 11.62 -22.97 -35.42
C ARG A 374 11.06 -23.71 -36.63
N LEU A 375 9.76 -24.04 -36.63
CA LEU A 375 9.11 -24.75 -37.74
C LEU A 375 9.13 -23.91 -39.02
N GLU A 376 8.90 -22.61 -38.94
CA GLU A 376 9.01 -21.69 -40.07
C GLU A 376 10.43 -21.66 -40.64
N LYS A 377 11.43 -21.52 -39.77
CA LYS A 377 12.84 -21.55 -40.18
C LYS A 377 13.21 -22.88 -40.84
N GLU A 378 12.72 -24.00 -40.31
CA GLU A 378 12.95 -25.32 -40.91
C GLU A 378 12.31 -25.43 -42.30
N LYS A 379 11.08 -24.93 -42.48
CA LYS A 379 10.42 -24.88 -43.80
C LYS A 379 11.22 -24.04 -44.79
N VAL A 380 11.65 -22.84 -44.39
CA VAL A 380 12.47 -21.96 -45.22
C VAL A 380 13.81 -22.63 -45.57
N GLN A 381 14.46 -23.27 -44.59
CA GLN A 381 15.72 -23.99 -44.81
C GLN A 381 15.55 -25.13 -45.81
N LYS A 382 14.46 -25.92 -45.73
CA LYS A 382 14.14 -26.97 -46.70
C LYS A 382 13.95 -26.40 -48.10
N MET A 383 13.18 -25.32 -48.25
CA MET A 383 12.98 -24.67 -49.55
C MET A 383 14.29 -24.10 -50.13
N ASN A 384 15.13 -23.52 -49.29
CA ASN A 384 16.44 -22.99 -49.71
C ASN A 384 17.37 -24.12 -50.16
N LYS A 385 17.40 -25.24 -49.42
CA LYS A 385 18.17 -26.43 -49.80
C LYS A 385 17.73 -26.94 -51.19
N GLN A 386 16.43 -27.07 -51.43
CA GLN A 386 15.90 -27.49 -52.73
C GLN A 386 16.29 -26.54 -53.86
N LYS A 387 16.24 -25.22 -53.62
CA LYS A 387 16.69 -24.23 -54.61
C LYS A 387 18.16 -24.38 -54.95
N VAL A 388 19.02 -24.56 -53.93
CA VAL A 388 20.46 -24.78 -54.14
C VAL A 388 20.71 -26.05 -54.95
N GLU A 389 20.05 -27.16 -54.60
CA GLU A 389 20.14 -28.41 -55.37
C GLU A 389 19.71 -28.21 -56.83
N GLN A 390 18.62 -27.50 -57.09
CA GLN A 390 18.18 -27.16 -58.45
C GLN A 390 19.21 -26.31 -59.21
N TYR A 391 19.81 -25.31 -58.57
CA TYR A 391 20.85 -24.49 -59.20
C TYR A 391 22.11 -25.32 -59.50
N GLU A 392 22.51 -26.21 -58.59
CA GLU A 392 23.62 -27.13 -58.83
C GLU A 392 23.33 -28.08 -60.00
N ASP A 393 22.12 -28.63 -60.09
CA ASP A 393 21.72 -29.51 -61.18
C ASP A 393 21.69 -28.77 -62.53
N LEU A 394 21.17 -27.54 -62.56
CA LEU A 394 21.24 -26.68 -63.75
C LEU A 394 22.69 -26.42 -64.14
N ARG A 395 23.56 -26.09 -63.18
CA ARG A 395 24.98 -25.86 -63.44
C ARG A 395 25.69 -27.12 -63.94
N ARG A 396 25.37 -28.29 -63.39
CA ARG A 396 25.89 -29.59 -63.87
C ARG A 396 25.48 -29.84 -65.32
N ARG A 397 24.20 -29.61 -65.66
CA ARG A 397 23.69 -29.73 -67.04
C ARG A 397 24.37 -28.75 -67.99
N GLU A 398 24.55 -27.50 -67.58
CA GLU A 398 25.29 -26.50 -68.37
C GLU A 398 26.73 -26.94 -68.67
N ILE A 399 27.42 -27.50 -67.67
CA ILE A 399 28.77 -28.03 -67.83
C ILE A 399 28.77 -29.22 -68.80
N LEU A 400 27.84 -30.17 -68.65
CA LEU A 400 27.70 -31.31 -69.56
C LEU A 400 27.46 -30.87 -71.01
N LEU A 401 26.51 -29.96 -71.23
CA LEU A 401 26.25 -29.37 -72.55
C LEU A 401 27.47 -28.61 -73.12
N SER A 402 28.29 -28.02 -72.25
CA SER A 402 29.54 -27.37 -72.67
C SER A 402 30.61 -28.38 -73.09
N ILE A 403 30.71 -29.51 -72.38
CA ILE A 403 31.59 -30.62 -72.71
C ILE A 403 31.16 -31.26 -74.03
N GLU A 404 29.87 -31.58 -74.20
CA GLU A 404 29.31 -32.13 -75.43
C GLU A 404 29.63 -31.23 -76.63
N ARG A 405 29.35 -29.93 -76.55
CA ARG A 405 29.72 -28.96 -77.60
C ARG A 405 31.22 -28.86 -77.86
N LYS A 406 32.08 -29.16 -76.88
CA LYS A 406 33.55 -29.24 -77.11
C LYS A 406 33.92 -30.54 -77.80
N LEU A 407 33.31 -31.66 -77.42
CA LEU A 407 33.51 -32.96 -78.06
C LEU A 407 33.05 -32.93 -79.51
N GLU A 408 31.84 -32.44 -79.81
CA GLU A 408 31.32 -32.27 -81.18
C GLU A 408 32.27 -31.44 -82.05
N ARG A 409 32.74 -30.29 -81.53
CA ARG A 409 33.74 -29.46 -82.24
C ARG A 409 35.05 -30.21 -82.45
N SER A 410 35.51 -30.97 -81.46
CA SER A 410 36.74 -31.76 -81.58
C SER A 410 36.61 -32.89 -82.60
N GLU A 411 35.44 -33.52 -82.70
CA GLU A 411 35.14 -34.54 -83.69
C GLU A 411 35.05 -33.95 -85.10
N GLN A 412 34.44 -32.77 -85.27
CA GLN A 412 34.43 -32.03 -86.54
C GLN A 412 35.87 -31.72 -86.99
N ILE A 413 36.68 -31.14 -86.10
CA ILE A 413 38.09 -30.85 -86.37
C ILE A 413 38.85 -32.14 -86.70
N PHE A 414 38.57 -33.26 -86.03
CA PHE A 414 39.21 -34.54 -86.31
C PHE A 414 38.84 -35.08 -87.69
N LYS A 415 37.56 -35.00 -88.09
CA LYS A 415 37.09 -35.36 -89.43
C LYS A 415 37.74 -34.49 -90.50
N GLU A 416 37.78 -33.16 -90.31
CA GLU A 416 38.46 -32.22 -91.21
C GLU A 416 39.96 -32.52 -91.33
N LYS A 417 40.64 -32.79 -90.21
CA LYS A 417 42.06 -33.20 -90.25
C LYS A 417 42.26 -34.50 -91.02
N LYS A 418 41.35 -35.46 -90.86
CA LYS A 418 41.40 -36.74 -91.60
C LYS A 418 41.20 -36.52 -93.10
N THR A 419 40.24 -35.70 -93.51
CA THR A 419 40.02 -35.39 -94.94
C THR A 419 41.19 -34.62 -95.54
N VAL A 420 41.76 -33.65 -94.82
CA VAL A 420 42.99 -32.94 -95.25
C VAL A 420 44.16 -33.91 -95.41
N LEU A 421 44.35 -34.85 -94.47
CA LEU A 421 45.39 -35.88 -94.58
C LEU A 421 45.16 -36.83 -95.76
N GLU A 422 43.92 -37.27 -96.00
CA GLU A 422 43.56 -38.12 -97.14
C GLU A 422 43.74 -37.39 -98.48
N ASN A 423 43.35 -36.11 -98.55
CA ASN A 423 43.58 -35.25 -99.70
C ASN A 423 45.08 -35.07 -99.97
N ALA A 424 45.88 -34.78 -98.94
CA ALA A 424 47.34 -34.68 -99.07
C ALA A 424 47.97 -36.00 -99.55
N ARG A 425 47.52 -37.15 -99.03
CA ARG A 425 47.96 -38.48 -99.49
C ARG A 425 47.53 -38.74 -100.95
N SER A 426 46.32 -38.36 -101.33
CA SER A 426 45.81 -38.48 -102.70
C SER A 426 46.62 -37.64 -103.68
N VAL A 427 46.89 -36.37 -103.35
CA VAL A 427 47.76 -35.48 -104.12
C VAL A 427 49.17 -36.06 -104.24
N ALA A 428 49.75 -36.55 -103.14
CA ALA A 428 51.06 -37.20 -103.18
C ALA A 428 51.08 -38.44 -104.09
N ARG A 429 50.04 -39.28 -104.05
CA ARG A 429 49.87 -40.41 -104.98
C ARG A 429 49.75 -39.93 -106.42
N ALA A 430 48.92 -38.91 -106.70
CA ALA A 430 48.78 -38.36 -108.05
C ALA A 430 50.10 -37.76 -108.57
N SER A 431 50.81 -37.00 -107.74
CA SER A 431 52.15 -36.48 -108.05
C SER A 431 53.16 -37.60 -108.31
N PHE A 432 53.10 -38.70 -107.55
CA PHE A 432 53.92 -39.88 -107.80
C PHE A 432 53.62 -40.49 -109.18
N HIS A 433 52.33 -40.68 -109.53
CA HIS A 433 51.95 -41.20 -110.84
C HIS A 433 52.37 -40.28 -111.99
N VAL A 434 52.28 -38.95 -111.82
CA VAL A 434 52.79 -37.99 -112.82
C VAL A 434 54.31 -38.12 -112.96
N ARG A 435 55.05 -38.23 -111.84
CA ARG A 435 56.50 -38.45 -111.87
C ARG A 435 56.89 -39.77 -112.54
N GLU A 436 56.15 -40.84 -112.30
CA GLU A 436 56.35 -42.14 -112.97
C GLU A 436 56.05 -42.05 -114.46
N LYS A 437 54.93 -41.43 -114.88
CA LYS A 437 54.65 -41.20 -116.31
C LYS A 437 55.72 -40.35 -116.99
N VAL A 438 56.18 -39.28 -116.35
CA VAL A 438 57.30 -38.47 -116.88
C VAL A 438 58.59 -39.32 -116.97
N ARG A 439 58.86 -40.19 -115.99
CA ARG A 439 59.98 -41.14 -116.09
C ARG A 439 59.80 -42.08 -117.27
N GLU A 440 58.63 -42.70 -117.45
CA GLU A 440 58.31 -43.57 -118.59
C GLU A 440 58.49 -42.86 -119.94
N GLU A 441 58.03 -41.62 -120.07
CA GLU A 441 58.15 -40.82 -121.29
C GLU A 441 59.59 -40.31 -121.54
N THR A 442 60.37 -40.02 -120.50
CA THR A 442 61.75 -39.53 -120.62
C THR A 442 62.76 -40.68 -120.80
N ASN A 443 62.48 -41.86 -120.26
CA ASN A 443 63.27 -43.08 -120.43
C ASN A 443 62.99 -43.77 -121.77
N THR A 444 63.14 -43.04 -122.88
CA THR A 444 63.14 -43.64 -124.22
C THR A 444 64.36 -44.56 -124.45
N ARG A 445 65.40 -44.42 -123.63
CA ARG A 445 66.68 -45.16 -123.70
C ARG A 445 67.07 -45.76 -122.35
N THR A 446 66.30 -46.75 -121.87
CA THR A 446 66.59 -47.46 -120.61
C THR A 446 67.85 -48.32 -120.71
N PHE A 447 68.54 -48.55 -119.58
CA PHE A 447 69.72 -49.42 -119.52
C PHE A 447 69.44 -50.80 -120.11
N ASP A 448 68.28 -51.39 -119.83
CA ASP A 448 67.89 -52.69 -120.37
C ASP A 448 67.72 -52.66 -121.89
N LYS A 449 67.16 -51.57 -122.46
CA LYS A 449 67.10 -51.39 -123.92
C LYS A 449 68.48 -51.18 -124.53
N MET A 450 69.35 -50.41 -123.89
CA MET A 450 70.75 -50.23 -124.34
C MET A 450 71.55 -51.52 -124.24
N ALA A 451 71.33 -52.34 -123.22
CA ALA A 451 71.96 -53.65 -123.06
C ALA A 451 71.48 -54.61 -124.15
N LEU A 452 70.18 -54.62 -124.46
CA LEU A 452 69.61 -55.45 -125.52
C LEU A 452 70.07 -54.99 -126.92
N GLU A 453 70.16 -53.68 -127.16
CA GLU A 453 70.76 -53.10 -128.38
C GLU A 453 72.25 -53.43 -128.50
N ALA A 454 73.01 -53.38 -127.40
CA ALA A 454 74.42 -53.74 -127.37
C ALA A 454 74.63 -55.25 -127.61
N GLU A 455 73.79 -56.12 -127.04
CA GLU A 455 73.78 -57.56 -127.32
C GLU A 455 73.44 -57.84 -128.79
N LEU A 456 72.44 -57.18 -129.36
CA LEU A 456 72.08 -57.29 -130.78
C LEU A 456 73.22 -56.81 -131.70
N HIS A 457 73.86 -55.67 -131.40
CA HIS A 457 75.02 -55.19 -132.15
C HIS A 457 76.23 -56.12 -132.02
N ALA A 458 76.46 -56.73 -130.84
CA ALA A 458 77.52 -57.71 -130.65
C ALA A 458 77.26 -59.03 -131.40
N GLN A 459 75.99 -59.41 -131.60
CA GLN A 459 75.60 -60.57 -132.40
C GLN A 459 75.69 -60.30 -133.92
N LEU A 460 75.39 -59.08 -134.36
CA LEU A 460 75.47 -58.68 -135.78
C LEU A 460 76.91 -58.46 -136.28
N ASN A 461 77.86 -58.14 -135.40
CA ASN A 461 79.29 -57.99 -135.73
C ASN A 461 80.10 -59.31 -135.66
N LYS A 462 79.42 -60.48 -135.61
CA LYS A 462 80.04 -61.82 -135.59
C LYS A 462 79.83 -62.63 -136.90
N LYS A 463 79.69 -61.97 -138.04
CA LYS A 463 79.78 -62.61 -139.36
C LYS A 463 80.66 -61.83 -140.31
#